data_AF-A0A520JIK8-F1
#
_entry.id   AF-A0A520JIK8-F1
#
_cell.length_a   1.000
_cell.length_b   1.000
_cell.length_c   1.000
_cell.angle_alpha   90.00
_cell.angle_beta   90.00
_cell.angle_gamma   90.00
#
_symmetry.space_group_name_H-M   'P 1'
#
loop_
_entity.id
_entity.type
_entity.pdbx_description
1 polymer ?
#
loop_
_entity_poly.entity_id
_entity_poly.type
_entity_poly.pdbx_seq_one_letter_code
_entity_poly.pdbx_strand_id
1 'polypeptide(L)'
;MPVITTPTLAIAYTDTGPREGDAVLLLHGWPDDSSTWDDVLPALHAAGLRTIVPSLRGFGETRFLEGDTPRTGNSAVLAMDAIAVMDGLGIARFMVAGHDWGSNIAEALAVGWPERVQRIAMLATPPRLGGMPTPPFEQTQRQWYHWFMATARGAQAVRDDPRGFAHVHWTNWSPAGWFDEATFARVARAFGNPDWVDVTLHSYRARWDEAAPDPASVWLEEAVKASATLSLPALYIQGAEDGVNPPSATTAVPEKFSGPFAFVTLPGVGHFPQRERPEAVADLLVTLFTGDPATLSDTIYRSQDMSKFKPLLAGAALFALAAAATAAGVAQARTAASPLTQVATFDHQVTGVAVTADGRRFVNFPRWTDDAPISVAEVLPDGKLKAYPDDTWNSWRNARANEMPVGDYFVCVQSIVPDGHGNLWVLDPGAPGNEKPLEGAPKLVRIDLATNRVTKVINVAPDVALQGTYLNDIRFSPDGKTGYITDSGTRGAIIVIDLE
;
A
#
# COMPACT_ATOMS: atom_id res chain seq x y z
N MET A 1 -29.25 -16.58 5.13
CA MET A 1 -28.06 -17.38 4.75
C MET A 1 -28.02 -18.68 5.54
N PRO A 2 -27.22 -19.71 5.20
CA PRO A 2 -27.01 -20.82 6.13
C PRO A 2 -26.40 -20.31 7.45
N VAL A 3 -26.66 -21.04 8.52
CA VAL A 3 -26.24 -20.68 9.88
C VAL A 3 -25.56 -21.88 10.51
N ILE A 4 -24.41 -21.64 11.12
CA ILE A 4 -23.72 -22.63 11.96
C ILE A 4 -23.86 -22.24 13.42
N THR A 5 -24.25 -23.21 14.25
CA THR A 5 -24.44 -22.98 15.68
C THR A 5 -23.17 -23.40 16.40
N THR A 6 -22.52 -22.46 17.06
CA THR A 6 -21.43 -22.68 18.02
C THR A 6 -22.01 -22.68 19.44
N PRO A 7 -21.22 -22.94 20.50
CA PRO A 7 -21.73 -22.87 21.87
C PRO A 7 -22.35 -21.51 22.25
N THR A 8 -21.89 -20.42 21.64
CA THR A 8 -22.29 -19.05 22.03
C THR A 8 -23.01 -18.27 20.92
N LEU A 9 -22.85 -18.67 19.66
CA LEU A 9 -23.35 -17.93 18.49
C LEU A 9 -24.12 -18.80 17.51
N ALA A 10 -25.09 -18.18 16.84
CA ALA A 10 -25.59 -18.61 15.55
C ALA A 10 -24.93 -17.73 14.48
N ILE A 11 -23.92 -18.27 13.78
CA ILE A 11 -23.10 -17.53 12.82
C ILE A 11 -23.65 -17.72 11.41
N ALA A 12 -24.05 -16.63 10.77
CA ALA A 12 -24.42 -16.61 9.37
C ALA A 12 -23.17 -16.64 8.50
N TYR A 13 -23.20 -17.43 7.42
CA TYR A 13 -22.07 -17.54 6.51
C TYR A 13 -22.52 -17.87 5.09
N THR A 14 -21.62 -17.72 4.12
CA THR A 14 -21.74 -18.35 2.81
C THR A 14 -20.73 -19.48 2.66
N ASP A 15 -21.10 -20.50 1.90
CA ASP A 15 -20.26 -21.65 1.57
C ASP A 15 -20.51 -21.99 0.10
N THR A 16 -19.54 -21.61 -0.73
CA THR A 16 -19.66 -21.58 -2.19
C THR A 16 -18.39 -22.08 -2.85
N GLY A 17 -18.46 -22.34 -4.16
CA GLY A 17 -17.37 -22.97 -4.91
C GLY A 17 -17.46 -24.51 -4.92
N PRO A 18 -16.44 -25.20 -5.46
CA PRO A 18 -16.42 -26.66 -5.54
C PRO A 18 -16.41 -27.31 -4.16
N ARG A 19 -17.33 -28.24 -3.87
CA ARG A 19 -17.46 -28.85 -2.53
C ARG A 19 -16.20 -29.59 -2.04
N GLU A 20 -15.49 -30.22 -2.98
CA GLU A 20 -14.25 -30.96 -2.73
C GLU A 20 -12.99 -30.09 -2.93
N GLY A 21 -13.16 -28.79 -3.18
CA GLY A 21 -12.07 -27.84 -3.32
C GLY A 21 -11.39 -27.55 -1.98
N ASP A 22 -10.11 -27.17 -2.03
CA ASP A 22 -9.40 -26.72 -0.83
C ASP A 22 -10.11 -25.50 -0.23
N ALA A 23 -10.29 -25.52 1.09
CA ALA A 23 -11.09 -24.53 1.79
C ALA A 23 -10.31 -23.23 2.03
N VAL A 24 -10.95 -22.11 1.70
CA VAL A 24 -10.49 -20.75 1.97
C VAL A 24 -11.51 -20.05 2.85
N LEU A 25 -11.09 -19.66 4.05
CA LEU A 25 -11.87 -18.83 4.96
C LEU A 25 -11.61 -17.35 4.63
N LEU A 26 -12.65 -16.58 4.35
CA LEU A 26 -12.56 -15.16 3.99
C LEU A 26 -13.24 -14.31 5.07
N LEU A 27 -12.48 -13.42 5.71
CA LEU A 27 -12.90 -12.69 6.90
C LEU A 27 -12.95 -11.18 6.61
N HIS A 28 -14.13 -10.58 6.75
CA HIS A 28 -14.30 -9.14 6.57
C HIS A 28 -13.77 -8.33 7.76
N GLY A 29 -13.67 -7.01 7.55
CA GLY A 29 -13.19 -6.04 8.54
C GLY A 29 -14.29 -5.16 9.14
N TRP A 30 -13.87 -4.06 9.75
CA TRP A 30 -14.74 -3.01 10.27
C TRP A 30 -14.37 -1.64 9.68
N PRO A 31 -15.33 -0.74 9.40
CA PRO A 31 -16.77 -0.99 9.38
C PRO A 31 -17.17 -1.51 8.00
N ASP A 32 -17.15 -2.82 7.82
CA ASP A 32 -17.48 -3.49 6.56
C ASP A 32 -18.31 -4.76 6.83
N ASP A 33 -18.70 -5.51 5.80
CA ASP A 33 -19.46 -6.75 5.91
C ASP A 33 -18.90 -7.88 5.03
N SER A 34 -19.47 -9.08 5.20
CA SER A 34 -19.06 -10.29 4.47
C SER A 34 -19.21 -10.17 2.94
N SER A 35 -20.04 -9.23 2.45
CA SER A 35 -20.18 -8.96 1.02
C SER A 35 -18.91 -8.36 0.39
N THR A 36 -17.93 -7.98 1.20
CA THR A 36 -16.65 -7.45 0.72
C THR A 36 -15.87 -8.39 -0.20
N TRP A 37 -16.22 -9.67 -0.15
CA TRP A 37 -15.56 -10.70 -0.95
C TRP A 37 -16.31 -11.04 -2.23
N ASP A 38 -17.54 -10.55 -2.43
CA ASP A 38 -18.44 -11.01 -3.49
C ASP A 38 -17.79 -10.97 -4.89
N ASP A 39 -17.05 -9.90 -5.19
CA ASP A 39 -16.38 -9.73 -6.49
C ASP A 39 -15.05 -10.50 -6.61
N VAL A 40 -14.52 -11.01 -5.49
CA VAL A 40 -13.32 -11.87 -5.43
C VAL A 40 -13.68 -13.35 -5.58
N LEU A 41 -14.87 -13.76 -5.10
CA LEU A 41 -15.31 -15.17 -5.08
C LEU A 41 -15.23 -15.88 -6.44
N PRO A 42 -15.67 -15.29 -7.58
CA PRO A 42 -15.72 -16.00 -8.86
C PRO A 42 -14.35 -16.52 -9.32
N ALA A 43 -13.29 -15.74 -9.13
CA ALA A 43 -11.94 -16.12 -9.51
C ALA A 43 -11.39 -17.25 -8.61
N LEU A 44 -11.66 -17.20 -7.29
CA LEU A 44 -11.30 -18.27 -6.37
C LEU A 44 -12.03 -19.58 -6.73
N HIS A 45 -13.32 -19.51 -7.06
CA HIS A 45 -14.09 -20.69 -7.47
C HIS A 45 -13.58 -21.27 -8.78
N ALA A 46 -13.24 -20.41 -9.75
CA ALA A 46 -12.64 -20.83 -11.02
C ALA A 46 -11.26 -21.50 -10.83
N ALA A 47 -10.52 -21.10 -9.80
CA ALA A 47 -9.27 -21.73 -9.39
C ALA A 47 -9.46 -23.05 -8.60
N GLY A 48 -10.71 -23.51 -8.41
CA GLY A 48 -11.01 -24.77 -7.75
C GLY A 48 -11.19 -24.67 -6.23
N LEU A 49 -11.21 -23.45 -5.67
CA LEU A 49 -11.24 -23.22 -4.22
C LEU A 49 -12.67 -23.15 -3.69
N ARG A 50 -12.91 -23.77 -2.53
CA ARG A 50 -14.15 -23.65 -1.76
C ARG A 50 -14.02 -22.46 -0.82
N THR A 51 -14.97 -21.53 -0.83
CA THR A 51 -14.90 -20.32 0.00
C THR A 51 -15.94 -20.34 1.11
N ILE A 52 -15.49 -20.11 2.34
CA ILE A 52 -16.34 -19.95 3.53
C ILE A 52 -16.25 -18.49 3.97
N VAL A 53 -17.38 -17.77 3.96
CA VAL A 53 -17.43 -16.33 4.28
C VAL A 53 -18.43 -16.08 5.41
N PRO A 54 -17.99 -16.12 6.68
CA PRO A 54 -18.86 -15.80 7.81
C PRO A 54 -19.06 -14.29 7.96
N SER A 55 -20.25 -13.90 8.45
CA SER A 55 -20.45 -12.59 9.07
C SER A 55 -19.96 -12.65 10.52
N LEU A 56 -19.06 -11.74 10.90
CA LEU A 56 -18.51 -11.67 12.26
C LEU A 56 -19.62 -11.44 13.29
N ARG A 57 -19.36 -11.78 14.57
CA ARG A 57 -20.28 -11.47 15.68
C ARG A 57 -20.67 -10.00 15.68
N GLY A 58 -21.95 -9.70 15.87
CA GLY A 58 -22.46 -8.33 15.81
C GLY A 58 -22.62 -7.78 14.39
N PHE A 59 -22.46 -8.58 13.34
CA PHE A 59 -22.72 -8.16 11.96
C PHE A 59 -23.77 -9.04 11.29
N GLY A 60 -24.55 -8.42 10.40
CA GLY A 60 -25.50 -9.13 9.56
C GLY A 60 -26.48 -9.98 10.37
N GLU A 61 -26.67 -11.24 9.96
CA GLU A 61 -27.58 -12.19 10.60
C GLU A 61 -26.93 -13.00 11.75
N THR A 62 -25.63 -12.80 12.04
CA THR A 62 -24.94 -13.47 13.14
C THR A 62 -25.43 -12.94 14.48
N ARG A 63 -25.84 -13.84 15.39
CA ARG A 63 -26.41 -13.46 16.69
C ARG A 63 -25.86 -14.31 17.84
N PHE A 64 -25.84 -13.73 19.03
CA PHE A 64 -25.60 -14.45 20.27
C PHE A 64 -26.80 -15.34 20.62
N LEU A 65 -26.55 -16.55 21.13
CA LEU A 65 -27.60 -17.50 21.50
C LEU A 65 -28.25 -17.15 22.83
N GLU A 66 -27.45 -16.68 23.80
CA GLU A 66 -27.90 -16.35 25.15
C GLU A 66 -27.84 -14.83 25.40
N GLY A 67 -28.82 -14.30 26.11
CA GLY A 67 -28.97 -12.86 26.34
C GLY A 67 -27.88 -12.26 27.23
N ASP A 68 -27.27 -13.06 28.10
CA ASP A 68 -26.25 -12.66 29.07
C ASP A 68 -24.81 -12.90 28.59
N THR A 69 -24.61 -13.54 27.43
CA THR A 69 -23.27 -13.68 26.85
C THR A 69 -22.67 -12.29 26.58
N PRO A 70 -21.45 -11.98 27.06
CA PRO A 70 -20.83 -10.67 26.83
C PRO A 70 -20.66 -10.36 25.33
N ARG A 71 -20.97 -9.12 24.92
CA ARG A 71 -20.77 -8.62 23.55
C ARG A 71 -19.33 -8.20 23.33
N THR A 72 -18.42 -9.15 23.48
CA THR A 72 -16.98 -8.97 23.34
C THR A 72 -16.58 -8.97 21.87
N GLY A 73 -15.63 -8.10 21.49
CA GLY A 73 -15.16 -7.91 20.11
C GLY A 73 -13.64 -7.86 19.96
N ASN A 74 -12.86 -8.25 20.98
CA ASN A 74 -11.40 -8.32 20.86
C ASN A 74 -10.98 -9.42 19.85
N SER A 75 -9.89 -9.22 19.12
CA SER A 75 -9.54 -10.05 17.96
C SER A 75 -9.43 -11.54 18.25
N ALA A 76 -8.94 -11.93 19.43
CA ALA A 76 -8.83 -13.35 19.78
C ALA A 76 -10.19 -14.06 19.90
N VAL A 77 -11.23 -13.40 20.44
CA VAL A 77 -12.56 -14.03 20.54
C VAL A 77 -13.20 -14.17 19.16
N LEU A 78 -12.95 -13.21 18.26
CA LEU A 78 -13.37 -13.31 16.86
C LEU A 78 -12.70 -14.48 16.13
N ALA A 79 -11.42 -14.76 16.44
CA ALA A 79 -10.72 -15.94 15.93
C ALA A 79 -11.27 -17.26 16.48
N MET A 80 -11.69 -17.28 17.75
CA MET A 80 -12.37 -18.44 18.33
C MET A 80 -13.72 -18.75 17.64
N ASP A 81 -14.46 -17.72 17.20
CA ASP A 81 -15.66 -17.95 16.39
C ASP A 81 -15.31 -18.51 15.02
N ALA A 82 -14.31 -17.92 14.37
CA ALA A 82 -13.89 -18.30 13.03
C ALA A 82 -13.43 -19.77 13.00
N ILE A 83 -12.63 -20.23 13.98
CA ILE A 83 -12.24 -21.65 14.05
C ILE A 83 -13.44 -22.55 14.36
N ALA A 84 -14.41 -22.10 15.17
CA ALA A 84 -15.62 -22.87 15.48
C ALA A 84 -16.52 -23.06 14.23
N VAL A 85 -16.56 -22.07 13.32
CA VAL A 85 -17.17 -22.23 11.99
C VAL A 85 -16.48 -23.37 11.23
N MET A 86 -15.14 -23.37 11.19
CA MET A 86 -14.39 -24.41 10.48
C MET A 86 -14.59 -25.80 11.10
N ASP A 87 -14.62 -25.89 12.43
CA ASP A 87 -14.87 -27.14 13.16
C ASP A 87 -16.29 -27.68 12.90
N GLY A 88 -17.31 -26.82 12.94
CA GLY A 88 -18.69 -27.24 12.68
C GLY A 88 -18.93 -27.66 11.23
N LEU A 89 -18.10 -27.20 10.29
CA LEU A 89 -18.10 -27.65 8.89
C LEU A 89 -17.23 -28.90 8.65
N GLY A 90 -16.52 -29.38 9.68
CA GLY A 90 -15.60 -30.51 9.56
C GLY A 90 -14.34 -30.21 8.75
N ILE A 91 -13.95 -28.94 8.62
CA ILE A 91 -12.81 -28.51 7.81
C ILE A 91 -11.54 -28.51 8.67
N ALA A 92 -10.76 -29.58 8.56
CA ALA A 92 -9.56 -29.79 9.37
C ALA A 92 -8.36 -28.93 8.96
N ARG A 93 -8.24 -28.49 7.70
CA ARG A 93 -7.19 -27.55 7.29
C ARG A 93 -7.75 -26.60 6.26
N PHE A 94 -7.26 -25.37 6.28
CA PHE A 94 -7.76 -24.32 5.41
C PHE A 94 -6.70 -23.24 5.17
N MET A 95 -6.94 -22.45 4.14
CA MET A 95 -6.25 -21.19 3.90
C MET A 95 -7.15 -20.04 4.37
N VAL A 96 -6.57 -18.89 4.69
CA VAL A 96 -7.35 -17.75 5.22
C VAL A 96 -6.94 -16.44 4.56
N ALA A 97 -7.91 -15.59 4.22
CA ALA A 97 -7.69 -14.19 3.89
C ALA A 97 -8.53 -13.30 4.82
N GLY A 98 -7.95 -12.20 5.27
CA GLY A 98 -8.60 -11.28 6.18
C GLY A 98 -8.35 -9.82 5.84
N HIS A 99 -9.40 -9.00 5.88
CA HIS A 99 -9.33 -7.55 5.74
C HIS A 99 -9.57 -6.87 7.09
N ASP A 100 -8.76 -5.86 7.42
CA ASP A 100 -8.85 -5.09 8.67
C ASP A 100 -8.98 -5.97 9.93
N TRP A 101 -10.12 -6.01 10.64
CA TRP A 101 -10.32 -6.94 11.76
C TRP A 101 -10.11 -8.39 11.33
N GLY A 102 -10.58 -8.77 10.14
CA GLY A 102 -10.33 -10.05 9.51
C GLY A 102 -8.84 -10.36 9.38
N SER A 103 -8.00 -9.36 9.13
CA SER A 103 -6.53 -9.51 9.09
C SER A 103 -6.00 -9.92 10.47
N ASN A 104 -6.45 -9.24 11.54
CA ASN A 104 -6.09 -9.59 12.92
C ASN A 104 -6.72 -10.91 13.42
N ILE A 105 -7.80 -11.37 12.79
CA ILE A 105 -8.35 -12.70 13.05
C ILE A 105 -7.50 -13.77 12.35
N ALA A 106 -7.10 -13.53 11.09
CA ALA A 106 -6.28 -14.45 10.32
C ALA A 106 -4.93 -14.73 10.99
N GLU A 107 -4.25 -13.70 11.51
CA GLU A 107 -3.02 -13.91 12.29
C GLU A 107 -3.27 -14.74 13.56
N ALA A 108 -4.37 -14.49 14.26
CA ALA A 108 -4.68 -15.16 15.51
C ALA A 108 -5.03 -16.63 15.26
N LEU A 109 -5.67 -16.93 14.13
CA LEU A 109 -5.86 -18.30 13.66
C LEU A 109 -4.52 -18.99 13.39
N ALA A 110 -3.58 -18.31 12.71
CA ALA A 110 -2.26 -18.86 12.40
C ALA A 110 -1.41 -19.11 13.67
N VAL A 111 -1.54 -18.25 14.68
CA VAL A 111 -0.86 -18.43 15.99
C VAL A 111 -1.52 -19.53 16.83
N GLY A 112 -2.85 -19.52 16.94
CA GLY A 112 -3.58 -20.43 17.81
C GLY A 112 -3.68 -21.85 17.26
N TRP A 113 -3.69 -22.00 15.94
CA TRP A 113 -3.89 -23.28 15.27
C TRP A 113 -2.95 -23.44 14.04
N PRO A 114 -1.62 -23.41 14.23
CA PRO A 114 -0.66 -23.42 13.13
C PRO A 114 -0.73 -24.69 12.26
N GLU A 115 -1.19 -25.82 12.81
CA GLU A 115 -1.40 -27.09 12.09
C GLU A 115 -2.62 -27.03 11.14
N ARG A 116 -3.54 -26.10 11.38
CA ARG A 116 -4.81 -25.95 10.64
C ARG A 116 -4.68 -24.94 9.50
N VAL A 117 -3.93 -23.86 9.72
CA VAL A 117 -3.80 -22.74 8.77
C VAL A 117 -2.64 -22.97 7.82
N GLN A 118 -2.94 -23.20 6.55
CA GLN A 118 -1.94 -23.57 5.54
C GLN A 118 -1.26 -22.36 4.91
N ARG A 119 -2.02 -21.29 4.65
CA ARG A 119 -1.57 -20.05 4.01
C ARG A 119 -2.42 -18.88 4.48
N ILE A 120 -1.84 -17.69 4.53
CA ILE A 120 -2.50 -16.48 5.05
C ILE A 120 -2.36 -15.29 4.08
N ALA A 121 -3.47 -14.59 3.84
CA ALA A 121 -3.47 -13.25 3.26
C ALA A 121 -4.01 -12.23 4.26
N MET A 122 -3.29 -11.12 4.40
CA MET A 122 -3.62 -10.01 5.29
C MET A 122 -3.76 -8.73 4.46
N LEU A 123 -4.90 -8.06 4.58
CA LEU A 123 -5.22 -6.87 3.79
C LEU A 123 -5.38 -5.65 4.72
N ALA A 124 -4.68 -4.58 4.38
CA ALA A 124 -4.79 -3.21 4.92
C ALA A 124 -4.45 -2.99 6.42
N THR A 125 -4.53 -4.00 7.28
CA THR A 125 -4.18 -3.87 8.71
C THR A 125 -2.98 -4.76 9.07
N PRO A 126 -1.89 -4.17 9.63
CA PRO A 126 -0.68 -4.90 9.98
C PRO A 126 -0.90 -5.90 11.11
N PRO A 127 -0.07 -6.96 11.20
CA PRO A 127 -0.13 -7.92 12.29
C PRO A 127 0.23 -7.30 13.65
N ARG A 128 -0.39 -7.82 14.72
CA ARG A 128 -0.18 -7.43 16.13
C ARG A 128 0.84 -8.32 16.87
N LEU A 129 1.56 -9.16 16.13
CA LEU A 129 2.62 -10.02 16.65
C LEU A 129 3.67 -9.23 17.42
N GLY A 130 4.03 -9.70 18.62
CA GLY A 130 4.93 -9.00 19.54
C GLY A 130 4.24 -7.92 20.39
N GLY A 131 2.91 -7.81 20.30
CA GLY A 131 2.13 -6.75 20.93
C GLY A 131 2.06 -5.48 20.09
N MET A 132 1.07 -4.64 20.39
CA MET A 132 0.88 -3.36 19.71
C MET A 132 1.63 -2.26 20.48
N PRO A 133 2.62 -1.59 19.87
CA PRO A 133 3.20 -0.40 20.48
C PRO A 133 2.20 0.76 20.46
N THR A 134 2.39 1.74 21.34
CA THR A 134 1.66 3.01 21.23
C THR A 134 2.08 3.71 19.93
N PRO A 135 1.13 4.06 19.04
CA PRO A 135 1.43 4.69 17.76
C PRO A 135 1.96 6.12 17.92
N PRO A 136 2.76 6.63 16.95
CA PRO A 136 3.18 8.03 16.91
C PRO A 136 1.98 8.96 16.72
N PHE A 137 2.09 10.22 17.13
CA PHE A 137 0.94 11.15 17.13
C PHE A 137 0.25 11.33 15.77
N GLU A 138 0.99 11.29 14.65
CA GLU A 138 0.38 11.35 13.32
C GLU A 138 -0.52 10.13 13.04
N GLN A 139 -0.04 8.93 13.37
CA GLN A 139 -0.82 7.70 13.22
C GLN A 139 -1.99 7.67 14.19
N THR A 140 -1.78 8.14 15.41
CA THR A 140 -2.83 8.37 16.40
C THR A 140 -3.93 9.20 15.73
N GLN A 141 -3.67 10.38 15.16
CA GLN A 141 -4.71 11.22 14.53
C GLN A 141 -5.58 10.48 13.49
N ARG A 142 -5.00 9.58 12.70
CA ARG A 142 -5.74 8.72 11.76
C ARG A 142 -6.68 7.73 12.46
N GLN A 143 -6.27 7.29 13.64
CA GLN A 143 -6.96 6.36 14.53
C GLN A 143 -7.88 7.05 15.56
N TRP A 144 -8.29 8.30 15.32
CA TRP A 144 -9.04 9.11 16.30
C TRP A 144 -10.26 8.45 16.92
N TYR A 145 -10.91 7.61 16.13
CA TYR A 145 -12.11 6.89 16.50
C TYR A 145 -11.88 5.91 17.65
N HIS A 146 -10.65 5.40 17.83
CA HIS A 146 -10.31 4.45 18.89
C HIS A 146 -10.56 5.06 20.28
N TRP A 147 -9.95 6.21 20.56
CA TRP A 147 -10.12 6.87 21.86
C TRP A 147 -11.45 7.62 21.96
N PHE A 148 -12.03 8.06 20.84
CA PHE A 148 -13.39 8.60 20.85
C PHE A 148 -14.37 7.58 21.44
N MET A 149 -14.33 6.33 20.95
CA MET A 149 -15.16 5.21 21.44
C MET A 149 -14.84 4.78 22.88
N ALA A 150 -13.61 5.02 23.35
CA ALA A 150 -13.24 4.78 24.74
C ALA A 150 -14.03 5.71 25.70
N THR A 151 -14.34 6.93 25.29
CA THR A 151 -15.13 7.86 26.12
C THR A 151 -16.60 7.48 26.19
N ALA A 152 -17.27 7.80 27.30
CA ALA A 152 -18.72 7.61 27.45
C ALA A 152 -19.53 8.41 26.40
N ARG A 153 -19.10 9.63 26.08
CA ARG A 153 -19.77 10.49 25.09
C ARG A 153 -19.59 9.98 23.67
N GLY A 154 -18.39 9.56 23.29
CA GLY A 154 -18.16 9.02 21.95
C GLY A 154 -18.87 7.68 21.77
N ALA A 155 -18.89 6.82 22.80
CA ALA A 155 -19.71 5.63 22.78
C ALA A 155 -21.21 5.90 22.61
N GLN A 156 -21.74 6.96 23.24
CA GLN A 156 -23.12 7.37 23.01
C GLN A 156 -23.32 7.89 21.57
N ALA A 157 -22.40 8.69 21.04
CA ALA A 157 -22.49 9.20 19.66
C ALA A 157 -22.51 8.06 18.62
N VAL A 158 -21.73 7.00 18.83
CA VAL A 158 -21.77 5.79 17.97
C VAL A 158 -23.11 5.06 18.09
N ARG A 159 -23.73 5.04 19.28
CA ARG A 159 -25.09 4.47 19.45
C ARG A 159 -26.16 5.30 18.76
N ASP A 160 -26.01 6.62 18.79
CA ASP A 160 -26.99 7.55 18.22
C ASP A 160 -26.98 7.49 16.68
N ASP A 161 -25.81 7.28 16.06
CA ASP A 161 -25.68 7.15 14.60
C ASP A 161 -24.58 6.16 14.16
N PRO A 162 -24.82 4.83 14.26
CA PRO A 162 -23.83 3.83 13.90
C PRO A 162 -23.49 3.84 12.40
N ARG A 163 -24.47 4.17 11.55
CA ARG A 163 -24.28 4.20 10.10
C ARG A 163 -23.51 5.43 9.67
N GLY A 164 -23.83 6.61 10.18
CA GLY A 164 -23.05 7.81 9.90
C GLY A 164 -21.63 7.69 10.42
N PHE A 165 -21.43 7.06 11.59
CA PHE A 165 -20.09 6.76 12.09
C PHE A 165 -19.30 5.86 11.13
N ALA A 166 -19.88 4.75 10.67
CA ALA A 166 -19.26 3.89 9.66
C ALA A 166 -18.99 4.61 8.32
N HIS A 167 -19.92 5.48 7.89
CA HIS A 167 -19.80 6.23 6.63
C HIS A 167 -18.59 7.18 6.63
N VAL A 168 -18.33 7.85 7.75
CA VAL A 168 -17.14 8.70 7.91
C VAL A 168 -15.84 7.92 7.68
N HIS A 169 -15.79 6.66 8.11
CA HIS A 169 -14.63 5.80 7.87
C HIS A 169 -14.50 5.40 6.41
N TRP A 170 -15.59 5.00 5.76
CA TRP A 170 -15.60 4.75 4.32
C TRP A 170 -15.12 5.98 3.53
N THR A 171 -15.55 7.18 3.92
CA THR A 171 -15.14 8.42 3.26
C THR A 171 -13.66 8.75 3.45
N ASN A 172 -13.11 8.49 4.63
CA ASN A 172 -11.77 8.98 5.01
C ASN A 172 -10.64 7.99 4.73
N TRP A 173 -10.93 6.70 4.62
CA TRP A 173 -9.89 5.67 4.56
C TRP A 173 -9.47 5.29 3.14
N SER A 174 -10.19 5.77 2.13
CA SER A 174 -9.92 5.47 0.73
C SER A 174 -10.14 6.70 -0.17
N PRO A 175 -9.58 6.69 -1.40
CA PRO A 175 -9.58 7.86 -2.28
C PRO A 175 -10.99 8.36 -2.64
N ALA A 176 -11.13 9.66 -2.87
CA ALA A 176 -12.43 10.24 -3.22
C ALA A 176 -13.07 9.55 -4.45
N GLY A 177 -14.35 9.19 -4.32
CA GLY A 177 -15.11 8.54 -5.40
C GLY A 177 -14.95 7.01 -5.48
N TRP A 178 -14.30 6.36 -4.50
CA TRP A 178 -14.12 4.91 -4.49
C TRP A 178 -15.42 4.09 -4.31
N PHE A 179 -16.47 4.68 -3.73
CA PHE A 179 -17.78 4.04 -3.51
C PHE A 179 -18.94 4.95 -3.90
N ASP A 180 -20.10 4.33 -4.14
CA ASP A 180 -21.39 5.02 -4.22
C ASP A 180 -22.27 4.75 -2.99
N GLU A 181 -23.21 5.65 -2.73
CA GLU A 181 -24.11 5.56 -1.57
C GLU A 181 -25.00 4.32 -1.58
N ALA A 182 -25.32 3.76 -2.75
CA ALA A 182 -26.12 2.54 -2.84
C ALA A 182 -25.33 1.31 -2.34
N THR A 183 -24.03 1.29 -2.60
CA THR A 183 -23.08 0.30 -2.11
C THR A 183 -22.90 0.41 -0.62
N PHE A 184 -22.64 1.62 -0.10
CA PHE A 184 -22.58 1.83 1.34
C PHE A 184 -23.89 1.45 2.02
N ALA A 185 -25.05 1.88 1.50
CA ALA A 185 -26.35 1.56 2.09
C ALA A 185 -26.64 0.05 2.12
N ARG A 186 -26.10 -0.73 1.17
CA ARG A 186 -26.16 -2.20 1.19
C ARG A 186 -25.35 -2.78 2.34
N VAL A 187 -24.09 -2.38 2.46
CA VAL A 187 -23.16 -2.85 3.51
C VAL A 187 -23.65 -2.42 4.89
N ALA A 188 -24.11 -1.18 5.03
CA ALA A 188 -24.58 -0.60 6.28
C ALA A 188 -25.84 -1.27 6.86
N ARG A 189 -26.49 -2.19 6.12
CA ARG A 189 -27.50 -3.08 6.70
C ARG A 189 -26.90 -4.04 7.71
N ALA A 190 -25.66 -4.48 7.52
CA ALA A 190 -24.96 -5.35 8.47
C ALA A 190 -24.76 -4.67 9.83
N PHE A 191 -24.63 -3.35 9.85
CA PHE A 191 -24.48 -2.54 11.08
C PHE A 191 -25.82 -2.30 11.80
N GLY A 192 -26.94 -2.71 11.19
CA GLY A 192 -28.24 -2.73 11.85
C GLY A 192 -28.43 -3.90 12.82
N ASN A 193 -27.43 -4.78 12.95
CA ASN A 193 -27.43 -5.84 13.94
C ASN A 193 -27.46 -5.22 15.36
N PRO A 194 -28.32 -5.72 16.27
CA PRO A 194 -28.51 -5.13 17.59
C PRO A 194 -27.25 -5.16 18.46
N ASP A 195 -26.32 -6.07 18.20
CA ASP A 195 -25.07 -6.22 18.96
C ASP A 195 -23.89 -5.44 18.32
N TRP A 196 -24.06 -4.86 17.13
CA TRP A 196 -22.96 -4.23 16.36
C TRP A 196 -22.24 -3.15 17.16
N VAL A 197 -22.99 -2.26 17.80
CA VAL A 197 -22.42 -1.13 18.53
C VAL A 197 -21.61 -1.63 19.73
N ASP A 198 -22.16 -2.55 20.52
CA ASP A 198 -21.48 -3.02 21.73
C ASP A 198 -20.23 -3.85 21.40
N VAL A 199 -20.28 -4.69 20.37
CA VAL A 199 -19.11 -5.41 19.85
C VAL A 199 -18.05 -4.43 19.33
N THR A 200 -18.46 -3.41 18.58
CA THR A 200 -17.56 -2.36 18.07
C THR A 200 -16.88 -1.61 19.21
N LEU A 201 -17.65 -1.12 20.18
CA LEU A 201 -17.10 -0.39 21.32
C LEU A 201 -16.16 -1.26 22.15
N HIS A 202 -16.51 -2.53 22.37
CA HIS A 202 -15.65 -3.47 23.10
C HIS A 202 -14.33 -3.71 22.36
N SER A 203 -14.37 -3.98 21.05
CA SER A 203 -13.18 -4.21 20.23
C SER A 203 -12.14 -3.11 20.41
N TYR A 204 -12.55 -1.85 20.28
CA TYR A 204 -11.62 -0.72 20.42
C TYR A 204 -11.22 -0.46 21.86
N ARG A 205 -12.11 -0.59 22.85
CA ARG A 205 -11.73 -0.41 24.26
C ARG A 205 -10.73 -1.46 24.74
N ALA A 206 -10.91 -2.71 24.34
CA ALA A 206 -10.00 -3.79 24.70
C ALA A 206 -8.60 -3.61 24.09
N ARG A 207 -8.47 -2.94 22.93
CA ARG A 207 -7.15 -2.61 22.33
C ARG A 207 -6.33 -1.64 23.18
N TRP A 208 -6.98 -0.87 24.05
CA TRP A 208 -6.37 0.20 24.85
C TRP A 208 -6.49 -0.06 26.36
N ASP A 209 -6.73 -1.31 26.76
CA ASP A 209 -6.90 -1.73 28.16
C ASP A 209 -8.06 -1.01 28.91
N GLU A 210 -8.99 -0.38 28.18
CA GLU A 210 -10.19 0.28 28.72
C GLU A 210 -11.39 -0.68 28.88
N ALA A 211 -11.21 -1.94 28.49
CA ALA A 211 -12.13 -3.03 28.75
C ALA A 211 -11.36 -4.34 28.85
N ALA A 212 -11.78 -5.24 29.74
CA ALA A 212 -11.21 -6.58 29.78
C ALA A 212 -11.55 -7.36 28.49
N PRO A 213 -10.60 -8.12 27.92
CA PRO A 213 -10.90 -9.03 26.81
C PRO A 213 -11.87 -10.12 27.26
N ASP A 214 -12.45 -10.84 26.31
CA ASP A 214 -13.24 -12.04 26.62
C ASP A 214 -12.37 -13.06 27.39
N PRO A 215 -12.79 -13.51 28.59
CA PRO A 215 -12.00 -14.44 29.40
C PRO A 215 -11.60 -15.72 28.67
N ALA A 216 -12.44 -16.24 27.77
CA ALA A 216 -12.15 -17.46 27.01
C ALA A 216 -11.02 -17.26 25.99
N SER A 217 -10.76 -16.02 25.59
CA SER A 217 -9.82 -15.64 24.53
C SER A 217 -8.46 -15.16 25.04
N VAL A 218 -8.30 -14.96 26.35
CA VAL A 218 -7.08 -14.41 26.97
C VAL A 218 -5.84 -15.20 26.57
N TRP A 219 -5.91 -16.54 26.57
CA TRP A 219 -4.77 -17.38 26.20
C TRP A 219 -4.26 -17.07 24.79
N LEU A 220 -5.15 -16.73 23.86
CA LEU A 220 -4.82 -16.46 22.47
C LEU A 220 -4.31 -15.02 22.28
N GLU A 221 -4.85 -14.03 23.01
CA GLU A 221 -4.27 -12.68 23.04
C GLU A 221 -2.81 -12.74 23.53
N GLU A 222 -2.55 -13.47 24.61
CA GLU A 222 -1.18 -13.62 25.15
C GLU A 222 -0.27 -14.41 24.20
N ALA A 223 -0.79 -15.43 23.51
CA ALA A 223 -0.03 -16.16 22.49
C ALA A 223 0.36 -15.25 21.30
N VAL A 224 -0.56 -14.39 20.83
CA VAL A 224 -0.27 -13.42 19.75
C VAL A 224 0.79 -12.41 20.21
N LYS A 225 0.67 -11.87 21.42
CA LYS A 225 1.68 -10.95 22.00
C LYS A 225 3.05 -11.61 22.14
N ALA A 226 3.09 -12.89 22.52
CA ALA A 226 4.34 -13.64 22.67
C ALA A 226 4.97 -14.08 21.35
N SER A 227 4.21 -14.09 20.26
CA SER A 227 4.67 -14.52 18.94
C SER A 227 5.38 -13.38 18.21
N ALA A 228 6.63 -13.58 17.80
CA ALA A 228 7.40 -12.56 17.08
C ALA A 228 7.15 -12.58 15.56
N THR A 229 7.12 -13.78 14.96
CA THR A 229 6.96 -13.96 13.51
C THR A 229 6.09 -15.16 13.17
N LEU A 230 5.58 -15.19 11.94
CA LEU A 230 4.86 -16.32 11.34
C LEU A 230 5.70 -16.95 10.21
N SER A 231 5.80 -18.29 10.19
CA SER A 231 6.62 -19.03 9.22
C SER A 231 5.84 -19.66 8.06
N LEU A 232 4.50 -19.62 8.10
CA LEU A 232 3.66 -20.12 7.00
C LEU A 232 3.72 -19.18 5.78
N PRO A 233 3.37 -19.67 4.57
CA PRO A 233 3.29 -18.84 3.38
C PRO A 233 2.28 -17.70 3.54
N ALA A 234 2.74 -16.48 3.33
CA ALA A 234 1.99 -15.28 3.66
C ALA A 234 2.02 -14.22 2.55
N LEU A 235 0.92 -13.49 2.42
CA LEU A 235 0.77 -12.33 1.54
C LEU A 235 0.22 -11.15 2.34
N TYR A 236 0.85 -9.99 2.23
CA TYR A 236 0.30 -8.73 2.69
C TYR A 236 -0.07 -7.83 1.51
N ILE A 237 -1.30 -7.32 1.49
CA ILE A 237 -1.80 -6.40 0.46
C ILE A 237 -2.09 -5.04 1.11
N GLN A 238 -1.41 -4.01 0.64
CA GLN A 238 -1.49 -2.63 1.10
C GLN A 238 -2.12 -1.75 0.01
N GLY A 239 -2.99 -0.81 0.38
CA GLY A 239 -3.37 0.29 -0.49
C GLY A 239 -2.33 1.42 -0.44
N ALA A 240 -1.90 1.95 -1.59
CA ALA A 240 -0.98 3.08 -1.65
C ALA A 240 -1.56 4.38 -1.05
N GLU A 241 -2.88 4.50 -1.06
CA GLU A 241 -3.64 5.67 -0.60
C GLU A 241 -4.48 5.34 0.65
N ASP A 242 -4.08 4.33 1.42
CA ASP A 242 -4.76 3.96 2.67
C ASP A 242 -4.71 5.12 3.68
N GLY A 243 -5.89 5.66 3.98
CA GLY A 243 -6.04 6.84 4.84
C GLY A 243 -5.84 6.55 6.33
N VAL A 244 -5.96 5.29 6.76
CA VAL A 244 -5.85 4.88 8.17
C VAL A 244 -4.55 4.18 8.50
N ASN A 245 -4.07 3.29 7.63
CA ASN A 245 -2.78 2.60 7.76
C ASN A 245 -1.96 2.87 6.49
N PRO A 246 -1.40 4.09 6.33
CA PRO A 246 -0.63 4.45 5.14
C PRO A 246 0.61 3.55 4.99
N PRO A 247 1.26 3.51 3.81
CA PRO A 247 2.47 2.72 3.60
C PRO A 247 3.56 2.94 4.68
N SER A 248 3.69 4.17 5.20
CA SER A 248 4.61 4.50 6.29
C SER A 248 4.31 3.77 7.61
N ALA A 249 3.06 3.37 7.86
CA ALA A 249 2.64 2.62 9.04
C ALA A 249 2.88 1.09 8.91
N THR A 250 3.33 0.61 7.75
CA THR A 250 3.45 -0.83 7.44
C THR A 250 4.85 -1.28 7.07
N THR A 251 5.85 -0.41 7.26
CA THR A 251 7.27 -0.68 6.94
C THR A 251 7.84 -1.88 7.72
N ALA A 252 7.35 -2.13 8.93
CA ALA A 252 7.80 -3.25 9.78
C ALA A 252 7.06 -4.57 9.48
N VAL A 253 6.05 -4.59 8.61
CA VAL A 253 5.27 -5.81 8.31
C VAL A 253 6.15 -6.96 7.78
N PRO A 254 7.11 -6.74 6.86
CA PRO A 254 7.96 -7.83 6.37
C PRO A 254 8.73 -8.54 7.50
N GLU A 255 9.10 -7.84 8.57
CA GLU A 255 9.82 -8.42 9.72
C GLU A 255 8.98 -9.40 10.54
N LYS A 256 7.66 -9.40 10.33
CA LYS A 256 6.69 -10.24 11.03
C LYS A 256 6.52 -11.62 10.39
N PHE A 257 7.20 -11.88 9.29
CA PHE A 257 7.15 -13.15 8.57
C PHE A 257 8.55 -13.73 8.38
N SER A 258 8.74 -14.98 8.82
CA SER A 258 10.01 -15.71 8.70
C SER A 258 9.98 -16.80 7.60
N GLY A 259 8.81 -17.03 7.01
CA GLY A 259 8.59 -17.96 5.90
C GLY A 259 8.46 -17.27 4.54
N PRO A 260 7.98 -18.00 3.51
CA PRO A 260 7.69 -17.40 2.21
C PRO A 260 6.69 -16.26 2.34
N PHE A 261 7.09 -15.08 1.89
CA PHE A 261 6.31 -13.86 2.12
C PHE A 261 6.35 -12.93 0.90
N ALA A 262 5.21 -12.35 0.55
CA ALA A 262 5.10 -11.29 -0.43
C ALA A 262 4.38 -10.09 0.17
N PHE A 263 4.91 -8.88 -0.09
CA PHE A 263 4.27 -7.62 0.24
C PHE A 263 3.91 -6.91 -1.07
N VAL A 264 2.64 -6.56 -1.26
CA VAL A 264 2.15 -5.88 -2.45
C VAL A 264 1.47 -4.58 -2.08
N THR A 265 1.89 -3.48 -2.71
CA THR A 265 1.20 -2.19 -2.62
C THR A 265 0.43 -1.93 -3.91
N LEU A 266 -0.88 -1.69 -3.80
CA LEU A 266 -1.75 -1.40 -4.94
C LEU A 266 -1.89 0.12 -5.15
N PRO A 267 -1.55 0.67 -6.33
CA PRO A 267 -1.67 2.09 -6.61
C PRO A 267 -3.14 2.51 -6.77
N GLY A 268 -3.49 3.70 -6.28
CA GLY A 268 -4.86 4.23 -6.36
C GLY A 268 -5.88 3.50 -5.47
N VAL A 269 -5.40 2.72 -4.50
CA VAL A 269 -6.22 1.91 -3.60
C VAL A 269 -6.02 2.38 -2.17
N GLY A 270 -7.11 2.52 -1.44
CA GLY A 270 -7.14 2.82 -0.02
C GLY A 270 -7.25 1.59 0.88
N HIS A 271 -8.06 1.72 1.91
CA HIS A 271 -8.18 0.73 2.99
C HIS A 271 -9.04 -0.48 2.65
N PHE A 272 -9.79 -0.50 1.53
CA PHE A 272 -10.65 -1.63 1.14
C PHE A 272 -10.17 -2.30 -0.16
N PRO A 273 -8.93 -2.83 -0.26
CA PRO A 273 -8.40 -3.35 -1.52
C PRO A 273 -9.30 -4.33 -2.27
N GLN A 274 -9.96 -5.22 -1.53
CA GLN A 274 -10.83 -6.25 -2.09
C GLN A 274 -12.13 -5.69 -2.68
N ARG A 275 -12.56 -4.48 -2.28
CA ARG A 275 -13.70 -3.77 -2.89
C ARG A 275 -13.25 -2.83 -3.99
N GLU A 276 -12.13 -2.15 -3.78
CA GLU A 276 -11.63 -1.11 -4.68
C GLU A 276 -10.99 -1.69 -5.94
N ARG A 277 -10.29 -2.83 -5.82
CA ARG A 277 -9.61 -3.54 -6.92
C ARG A 277 -9.79 -5.05 -6.79
N PRO A 278 -11.04 -5.56 -6.86
CA PRO A 278 -11.35 -6.97 -6.62
C PRO A 278 -10.57 -7.92 -7.55
N GLU A 279 -10.42 -7.58 -8.83
CA GLU A 279 -9.67 -8.42 -9.78
C GLU A 279 -8.20 -8.59 -9.37
N ALA A 280 -7.53 -7.50 -8.98
CA ALA A 280 -6.12 -7.55 -8.58
C ALA A 280 -5.94 -8.33 -7.27
N VAL A 281 -6.85 -8.15 -6.31
CA VAL A 281 -6.85 -8.92 -5.07
C VAL A 281 -7.12 -10.39 -5.36
N ALA A 282 -8.08 -10.71 -6.24
CA ALA A 282 -8.41 -12.07 -6.58
C ALA A 282 -7.23 -12.81 -7.22
N ASP A 283 -6.53 -12.19 -8.17
CA ASP A 283 -5.34 -12.77 -8.81
C ASP A 283 -4.22 -13.05 -7.81
N LEU A 284 -4.01 -12.12 -6.87
CA LEU A 284 -3.04 -12.29 -5.78
C LEU A 284 -3.42 -13.44 -4.84
N LEU A 285 -4.70 -13.55 -4.47
CA LEU A 285 -5.20 -14.63 -3.61
C LEU A 285 -5.14 -15.98 -4.32
N VAL A 286 -5.51 -16.07 -5.61
CA VAL A 286 -5.35 -17.30 -6.40
C VAL A 286 -3.87 -17.70 -6.42
N THR A 287 -2.96 -16.75 -6.71
CA THR A 287 -1.52 -17.01 -6.72
C THR A 287 -1.04 -17.54 -5.37
N LEU A 288 -1.47 -16.91 -4.26
CA LEU A 288 -1.14 -17.38 -2.92
C LEU A 288 -1.66 -18.79 -2.67
N PHE A 289 -2.93 -19.08 -2.99
CA PHE A 289 -3.60 -20.30 -2.55
C PHE A 289 -3.29 -21.52 -3.42
N THR A 290 -3.08 -21.33 -4.72
CA THR A 290 -2.83 -22.44 -5.65
C THR A 290 -1.37 -22.55 -6.10
N GLY A 291 -0.57 -21.49 -5.89
CA GLY A 291 0.83 -21.43 -6.34
C GLY A 291 1.80 -22.20 -5.44
N ASP A 292 3.04 -22.35 -5.91
CA ASP A 292 4.14 -22.89 -5.11
C ASP A 292 4.59 -21.84 -4.07
N PRO A 293 4.51 -22.15 -2.75
CA PRO A 293 4.99 -21.24 -1.71
C PRO A 293 6.45 -20.81 -1.91
N ALA A 294 7.32 -21.69 -2.41
CA ALA A 294 8.74 -21.41 -2.53
C ALA A 294 9.04 -20.29 -3.54
N THR A 295 8.13 -20.07 -4.50
CA THR A 295 8.25 -19.03 -5.52
C THR A 295 7.21 -17.93 -5.36
N LEU A 296 6.57 -17.82 -4.19
CA LEU A 296 5.46 -16.90 -3.96
C LEU A 296 5.83 -15.46 -4.29
N SER A 297 6.91 -14.95 -3.69
CA SER A 297 7.40 -13.59 -3.89
C SER A 297 7.75 -13.34 -5.37
N ASP A 298 8.54 -14.23 -5.97
CA ASP A 298 8.94 -14.12 -7.37
C ASP A 298 7.74 -14.14 -8.34
N THR A 299 6.76 -14.99 -8.08
CA THR A 299 5.56 -15.13 -8.92
C THR A 299 4.72 -13.88 -8.83
N ILE A 300 4.48 -13.39 -7.60
CA ILE A 300 3.70 -12.18 -7.36
C ILE A 300 4.39 -10.96 -7.98
N TYR A 301 5.68 -10.74 -7.73
CA TYR A 301 6.39 -9.59 -8.29
C TYR A 301 6.51 -9.64 -9.83
N ARG A 302 6.59 -10.83 -10.45
CA ARG A 302 6.53 -10.97 -11.92
C ARG A 302 5.13 -10.76 -12.49
N SER A 303 4.07 -11.10 -11.74
CA SER A 303 2.67 -10.91 -12.18
C SER A 303 2.22 -9.44 -12.14
N GLN A 304 2.88 -8.62 -11.34
CA GLN A 304 2.65 -7.17 -11.21
C GLN A 304 3.33 -6.34 -12.33
N ASP A 305 4.06 -6.98 -13.26
CA ASP A 305 4.52 -6.34 -14.50
C ASP A 305 3.30 -5.97 -15.36
N MET A 306 2.97 -4.68 -15.35
CA MET A 306 1.76 -4.08 -15.94
C MET A 306 1.60 -4.25 -17.46
N SER A 307 2.53 -4.92 -18.14
CA SER A 307 2.40 -5.28 -19.56
C SER A 307 1.26 -6.28 -19.86
N LYS A 308 0.61 -6.87 -18.83
CA LYS A 308 -0.40 -7.93 -18.99
C LYS A 308 -1.86 -7.56 -18.69
N PHE A 309 -2.15 -6.39 -18.11
CA PHE A 309 -3.55 -5.97 -17.88
C PHE A 309 -4.02 -5.03 -19.00
N LYS A 310 -4.79 -5.55 -19.95
CA LYS A 310 -5.55 -4.71 -20.90
C LYS A 310 -6.72 -4.08 -20.13
N PRO A 311 -6.85 -2.74 -20.09
CA PRO A 311 -8.07 -2.13 -19.58
C PRO A 311 -9.21 -2.43 -20.55
N LEU A 312 -10.30 -3.00 -20.03
CA LEU A 312 -11.60 -3.04 -20.70
C LEU A 312 -12.16 -1.62 -20.79
N LEU A 313 -11.82 -0.90 -21.86
CA LEU A 313 -12.54 0.31 -22.27
C LEU A 313 -13.43 -0.04 -23.46
N ALA A 314 -14.68 -0.37 -23.16
CA ALA A 314 -15.76 -0.31 -24.14
C ALA A 314 -16.05 1.17 -24.44
N GLY A 315 -15.90 1.56 -25.72
CA GLY A 315 -16.48 2.81 -26.23
C GLY A 315 -15.48 3.93 -26.59
N ALA A 316 -14.66 3.71 -27.62
CA ALA A 316 -14.21 4.77 -28.54
C ALA A 316 -13.54 4.14 -29.79
N ALA A 317 -14.30 3.34 -30.53
CA ALA A 317 -13.88 2.87 -31.84
C ALA A 317 -14.11 3.99 -32.87
N LEU A 318 -13.09 4.82 -33.12
CA LEU A 318 -12.93 5.59 -34.35
C LEU A 318 -11.57 6.30 -34.28
N PHE A 319 -10.50 5.60 -34.60
CA PHE A 319 -9.34 6.09 -35.38
C PHE A 319 -8.27 4.98 -35.42
N ALA A 320 -7.64 4.83 -36.58
CA ALA A 320 -6.49 3.97 -36.88
C ALA A 320 -6.76 2.47 -37.19
N LEU A 321 -7.65 2.23 -38.16
CA LEU A 321 -7.44 1.19 -39.18
C LEU A 321 -6.24 1.60 -40.06
N ALA A 322 -5.00 1.47 -39.57
CA ALA A 322 -3.78 1.68 -40.36
C ALA A 322 -2.51 1.16 -39.65
N ALA A 323 -2.51 -0.09 -39.15
CA ALA A 323 -1.25 -0.76 -38.77
C ALA A 323 -1.32 -2.30 -38.82
N ALA A 324 -2.29 -2.87 -39.54
CA ALA A 324 -2.53 -4.32 -39.59
C ALA A 324 -1.72 -5.05 -40.69
N ALA A 325 -0.55 -4.55 -41.08
CA ALA A 325 0.23 -5.11 -42.19
C ALA A 325 1.74 -5.18 -41.91
N THR A 326 2.16 -5.73 -40.75
CA THR A 326 3.54 -6.21 -40.55
C THR A 326 3.68 -7.32 -39.49
N ALA A 327 2.60 -7.76 -38.82
CA ALA A 327 2.67 -8.76 -37.74
C ALA A 327 2.59 -10.22 -38.22
N ALA A 328 3.02 -10.52 -39.45
CA ALA A 328 3.19 -11.88 -39.96
C ALA A 328 4.69 -12.13 -40.20
N GLY A 329 5.48 -12.16 -39.12
CA GLY A 329 6.93 -12.32 -39.25
C GLY A 329 7.75 -12.42 -37.96
N VAL A 330 7.15 -12.45 -36.77
CA VAL A 330 7.91 -12.56 -35.51
C VAL A 330 7.27 -13.60 -34.60
N ALA A 331 7.22 -14.84 -35.08
CA ALA A 331 6.99 -16.02 -34.26
C ALA A 331 8.25 -16.91 -34.25
N GLN A 332 9.44 -16.31 -34.12
CA GLN A 332 10.65 -17.04 -33.75
C GLN A 332 11.77 -16.11 -33.26
N ALA A 333 11.70 -15.69 -32.00
CA ALA A 333 12.87 -15.26 -31.26
C ALA A 333 12.60 -15.40 -29.75
N ARG A 334 13.07 -16.49 -29.15
CA ARG A 334 13.48 -16.45 -27.74
C ARG A 334 14.60 -15.42 -27.69
N THR A 335 14.35 -14.18 -27.27
CA THR A 335 15.42 -13.25 -26.98
C THR A 335 16.09 -13.75 -25.71
N ALA A 336 17.33 -14.21 -25.85
CA ALA A 336 18.25 -14.41 -24.75
C ALA A 336 18.17 -13.19 -23.81
N ALA A 337 18.13 -13.44 -22.50
CA ALA A 337 18.33 -12.37 -21.53
C ALA A 337 19.63 -11.64 -21.91
N SER A 338 19.52 -10.38 -22.32
CA SER A 338 20.69 -9.55 -22.54
C SER A 338 21.51 -9.58 -21.25
N PRO A 339 22.80 -9.97 -21.28
CA PRO A 339 23.60 -10.00 -20.07
C PRO A 339 23.61 -8.60 -19.46
N LEU A 340 23.20 -8.50 -18.19
CA LEU A 340 23.30 -7.26 -17.43
C LEU A 340 24.79 -7.01 -17.14
N THR A 341 25.27 -5.83 -17.51
CA THR A 341 26.64 -5.40 -17.21
C THR A 341 26.58 -4.38 -16.09
N GLN A 342 27.28 -4.65 -14.99
CA GLN A 342 27.44 -3.66 -13.93
C GLN A 342 28.28 -2.49 -14.45
N VAL A 343 27.68 -1.30 -14.44
CA VAL A 343 28.30 -0.07 -14.96
C VAL A 343 28.98 0.75 -13.87
N ALA A 344 28.39 0.80 -12.67
CA ALA A 344 28.94 1.47 -11.50
C ALA A 344 28.26 0.95 -10.22
N THR A 345 28.87 1.22 -9.07
CA THR A 345 28.34 1.00 -7.72
C THR A 345 28.57 2.25 -6.91
N PHE A 346 27.63 2.59 -6.04
CA PHE A 346 27.68 3.81 -5.24
C PHE A 346 27.47 3.47 -3.77
N ASP A 347 28.21 4.15 -2.90
CA ASP A 347 28.10 3.99 -1.44
C ASP A 347 26.92 4.79 -0.86
N HIS A 348 26.38 5.75 -1.63
CA HIS A 348 25.25 6.59 -1.26
C HIS A 348 24.06 6.36 -2.19
N GLN A 349 22.86 6.61 -1.68
CA GLN A 349 21.62 6.49 -2.45
C GLN A 349 21.60 7.46 -3.64
N VAL A 350 21.24 6.92 -4.80
CA VAL A 350 21.03 7.67 -6.04
C VAL A 350 19.54 7.80 -6.31
N THR A 351 19.09 8.95 -6.82
CA THR A 351 17.67 9.13 -7.19
C THR A 351 17.44 9.27 -8.69
N GLY A 352 18.45 9.71 -9.44
CA GLY A 352 18.39 9.83 -10.88
C GLY A 352 19.61 9.23 -11.56
N VAL A 353 19.35 8.50 -12.64
CA VAL A 353 20.36 7.98 -13.58
C VAL A 353 19.95 8.41 -14.98
N ALA A 354 20.86 9.07 -15.68
CA ALA A 354 20.64 9.54 -17.04
C ALA A 354 21.71 8.98 -17.98
N VAL A 355 21.29 8.57 -19.17
CA VAL A 355 22.19 8.16 -20.25
C VAL A 355 21.85 9.00 -21.48
N THR A 356 22.84 9.71 -22.01
CA THR A 356 22.68 10.52 -23.23
C THR A 356 22.85 9.65 -24.47
N ALA A 357 22.40 10.16 -25.63
CA ALA A 357 22.48 9.43 -26.90
C ALA A 357 23.93 9.10 -27.33
N ASP A 358 24.90 9.89 -26.92
CA ASP A 358 26.34 9.65 -27.12
C ASP A 358 26.97 8.75 -26.05
N GLY A 359 26.15 8.19 -25.14
CA GLY A 359 26.57 7.18 -24.16
C GLY A 359 27.22 7.74 -22.90
N ARG A 360 27.21 9.07 -22.69
CA ARG A 360 27.61 9.65 -21.40
C ARG A 360 26.55 9.31 -20.35
N ARG A 361 27.01 9.14 -19.11
CA ARG A 361 26.20 8.62 -18.02
C ARG A 361 26.29 9.58 -16.85
N PHE A 362 25.15 9.93 -16.29
CA PHE A 362 25.07 10.87 -15.18
C PHE A 362 24.26 10.27 -14.06
N VAL A 363 24.58 10.70 -12.86
CA VAL A 363 23.92 10.28 -11.62
C VAL A 363 23.79 11.48 -10.69
N ASN A 364 22.75 11.53 -9.88
CA ASN A 364 22.64 12.51 -8.81
C ASN A 364 22.41 11.86 -7.43
N PHE A 365 22.85 12.59 -6.41
CA PHE A 365 22.78 12.23 -5.00
C PHE A 365 22.05 13.37 -4.27
N PRO A 366 20.85 13.13 -3.73
CA PRO A 366 20.17 14.12 -2.90
C PRO A 366 20.88 14.27 -1.55
N ARG A 367 20.75 15.44 -0.91
CA ARG A 367 21.31 15.71 0.42
C ARG A 367 20.25 15.62 1.52
N TRP A 368 19.51 14.50 1.54
CA TRP A 368 18.44 14.26 2.51
C TRP A 368 18.93 14.05 3.92
N THR A 369 19.81 13.07 4.14
CA THR A 369 20.33 12.75 5.49
C THR A 369 21.85 12.86 5.54
N ASP A 370 22.51 12.64 4.41
CA ASP A 370 23.96 12.64 4.29
C ASP A 370 24.45 13.91 3.56
N ASP A 371 25.58 14.45 3.97
CA ASP A 371 26.24 15.58 3.30
C ASP A 371 27.04 15.08 2.09
N ALA A 372 26.32 14.57 1.08
CA ALA A 372 26.92 13.95 -0.10
C ALA A 372 27.95 14.90 -0.75
N PRO A 373 29.20 14.44 -0.99
CA PRO A 373 30.27 15.30 -1.45
C PRO A 373 30.06 15.79 -2.89
N ILE A 374 29.29 15.05 -3.69
CA ILE A 374 28.93 15.38 -5.07
C ILE A 374 27.42 15.22 -5.19
N SER A 375 26.71 16.24 -5.69
CA SER A 375 25.26 16.18 -5.88
C SER A 375 24.90 15.71 -7.28
N VAL A 376 25.68 16.08 -8.30
CA VAL A 376 25.53 15.60 -9.68
C VAL A 376 26.89 15.20 -10.21
N ALA A 377 26.98 14.01 -10.79
CA ALA A 377 28.21 13.45 -11.30
C ALA A 377 28.04 12.86 -12.70
N GLU A 378 29.10 12.95 -13.50
CA GLU A 378 29.30 12.10 -14.66
C GLU A 378 30.02 10.81 -14.22
N VAL A 379 29.49 9.66 -14.68
CA VAL A 379 30.05 8.33 -14.43
C VAL A 379 30.98 7.97 -15.58
N LEU A 380 32.28 8.06 -15.32
CA LEU A 380 33.34 7.79 -16.29
C LEU A 380 33.37 6.32 -16.73
N PRO A 381 34.04 5.97 -17.85
CA PRO A 381 34.14 4.59 -18.33
C PRO A 381 34.69 3.58 -17.30
N ASP A 382 35.55 4.03 -16.39
CA ASP A 382 36.13 3.23 -15.31
C ASP A 382 35.24 3.14 -14.05
N GLY A 383 34.02 3.69 -14.10
CA GLY A 383 33.05 3.71 -13.01
C GLY A 383 33.27 4.84 -11.99
N LYS A 384 34.32 5.67 -12.14
CA LYS A 384 34.57 6.79 -11.23
C LYS A 384 33.60 7.94 -11.45
N LEU A 385 33.33 8.65 -10.37
CA LEU A 385 32.50 9.85 -10.37
C LEU A 385 33.35 11.10 -10.61
N LYS A 386 32.90 11.95 -11.55
CA LYS A 386 33.42 13.31 -11.74
C LYS A 386 32.28 14.29 -11.48
N ALA A 387 32.51 15.28 -10.60
CA ALA A 387 31.52 16.33 -10.35
C ALA A 387 31.10 17.01 -11.65
N TYR A 388 29.79 17.22 -11.82
CA TYR A 388 29.20 17.75 -13.03
C TYR A 388 28.23 18.91 -12.72
N PRO A 389 28.27 20.04 -13.44
CA PRO A 389 29.20 20.35 -14.54
C PRO A 389 30.64 20.57 -14.07
N ASP A 390 30.81 20.97 -12.81
CA ASP A 390 32.10 21.22 -12.17
C ASP A 390 32.00 21.09 -10.64
N ASP A 391 33.14 21.23 -9.96
CA ASP A 391 33.22 21.20 -8.50
C ASP A 391 32.53 22.39 -7.84
N THR A 392 32.41 23.53 -8.53
CA THR A 392 31.83 24.75 -7.97
C THR A 392 30.34 24.52 -7.73
N TRP A 393 29.59 24.11 -8.74
CA TRP A 393 28.16 23.77 -8.61
C TRP A 393 27.90 22.68 -7.56
N ASN A 394 28.85 21.78 -7.37
CA ASN A 394 28.75 20.68 -6.41
C ASN A 394 29.26 21.01 -5.00
N SER A 395 29.75 22.23 -4.73
CA SER A 395 30.47 22.57 -3.49
C SER A 395 29.58 22.95 -2.30
N TRP A 396 28.28 23.16 -2.50
CA TRP A 396 27.32 23.43 -1.42
C TRP A 396 27.21 22.22 -0.48
N ARG A 397 27.02 22.47 0.82
CA ARG A 397 27.04 21.45 1.87
C ARG A 397 25.97 21.73 2.91
N ASN A 398 25.33 20.66 3.42
CA ASN A 398 24.38 20.77 4.54
C ASN A 398 25.04 21.45 5.74
N ALA A 399 26.29 21.09 6.04
CA ALA A 399 27.05 21.65 7.16
C ALA A 399 27.38 23.15 7.03
N ARG A 400 27.27 23.74 5.83
CA ARG A 400 27.56 25.16 5.55
C ARG A 400 26.38 25.88 4.92
N ALA A 401 25.16 25.38 5.15
CA ALA A 401 23.94 25.91 4.53
C ALA A 401 23.74 27.43 4.74
N ASN A 402 24.16 27.96 5.89
CA ASN A 402 24.03 29.38 6.23
C ASN A 402 25.14 30.28 5.65
N GLU A 403 26.16 29.70 5.02
CA GLU A 403 27.34 30.43 4.54
C GLU A 403 27.41 30.49 3.00
N MET A 404 26.63 29.65 2.31
CA MET A 404 26.70 29.50 0.86
C MET A 404 25.36 29.88 0.22
N PRO A 405 25.37 30.69 -0.85
CA PRO A 405 24.13 31.02 -1.54
C PRO A 405 23.58 29.78 -2.25
N VAL A 406 22.27 29.76 -2.50
CA VAL A 406 21.56 28.60 -3.07
C VAL A 406 21.34 28.68 -4.58
N GLY A 407 21.49 29.86 -5.18
CA GLY A 407 21.19 30.10 -6.60
C GLY A 407 22.24 29.55 -7.57
N ASP A 408 23.52 29.62 -7.20
CA ASP A 408 24.65 29.25 -8.06
C ASP A 408 25.22 27.85 -7.74
N TYR A 409 24.47 27.06 -6.96
CA TYR A 409 24.92 25.77 -6.45
C TYR A 409 23.79 24.74 -6.44
N PHE A 410 24.14 23.47 -6.55
CA PHE A 410 23.22 22.37 -6.27
C PHE A 410 23.07 22.18 -4.77
N VAL A 411 21.84 22.28 -4.27
CA VAL A 411 21.51 22.18 -2.85
C VAL A 411 21.10 20.75 -2.52
N CYS A 412 20.04 20.24 -3.13
CA CYS A 412 19.54 18.89 -2.90
C CYS A 412 18.88 18.33 -4.16
N VAL A 413 19.68 18.04 -5.19
CA VAL A 413 19.19 17.59 -6.50
C VAL A 413 18.39 16.29 -6.41
N GLN A 414 17.24 16.26 -7.08
CA GLN A 414 16.32 15.14 -7.07
C GLN A 414 16.27 14.37 -8.38
N SER A 415 16.31 15.06 -9.53
CA SER A 415 16.22 14.45 -10.85
C SER A 415 17.19 15.08 -11.85
N ILE A 416 17.67 14.24 -12.77
CA ILE A 416 18.50 14.63 -13.90
C ILE A 416 17.95 13.97 -15.18
N VAL A 417 17.72 14.75 -16.22
CA VAL A 417 17.08 14.26 -17.44
C VAL A 417 17.73 14.90 -18.67
N PRO A 418 18.26 14.10 -19.62
CA PRO A 418 18.70 14.63 -20.90
C PRO A 418 17.47 14.95 -21.76
N ASP A 419 17.45 16.11 -22.39
CA ASP A 419 16.29 16.53 -23.20
C ASP A 419 16.28 15.91 -24.61
N GLY A 420 17.36 15.25 -25.03
CA GLY A 420 17.54 14.75 -26.40
C GLY A 420 17.92 15.82 -27.42
N HIS A 421 18.07 17.08 -26.98
CA HIS A 421 18.45 18.24 -27.79
C HIS A 421 19.82 18.82 -27.40
N GLY A 422 20.66 18.00 -26.76
CA GLY A 422 22.03 18.36 -26.40
C GLY A 422 22.18 18.98 -25.02
N ASN A 423 21.14 18.98 -24.17
CA ASN A 423 21.24 19.46 -22.80
C ASN A 423 20.94 18.36 -21.77
N LEU A 424 21.55 18.51 -20.60
CA LEU A 424 21.15 17.85 -19.38
C LEU A 424 20.43 18.86 -18.49
N TRP A 425 19.22 18.51 -18.06
CA TRP A 425 18.46 19.29 -17.11
C TRP A 425 18.57 18.68 -15.73
N VAL A 426 18.80 19.55 -14.73
CA VAL A 426 18.93 19.19 -13.33
C VAL A 426 17.83 19.87 -12.54
N LEU A 427 16.96 19.08 -11.91
CA LEU A 427 15.89 19.55 -11.03
C LEU A 427 16.38 19.52 -9.58
N ASP A 428 16.48 20.69 -8.97
CA ASP A 428 16.91 20.88 -7.59
C ASP A 428 15.75 21.48 -6.77
N PRO A 429 15.04 20.65 -5.98
CA PRO A 429 14.00 21.13 -5.07
C PRO A 429 14.53 22.01 -3.95
N GLY A 430 15.84 21.98 -3.67
CA GLY A 430 16.45 22.81 -2.64
C GLY A 430 16.01 22.48 -1.21
N ALA A 431 15.60 21.24 -0.95
CA ALA A 431 15.08 20.77 0.33
C ALA A 431 16.03 19.73 1.00
N PRO A 432 17.19 20.17 1.53
CA PRO A 432 18.09 19.29 2.26
C PRO A 432 17.43 18.82 3.57
N GLY A 433 17.89 17.73 4.17
CA GLY A 433 17.36 17.29 5.48
C GLY A 433 16.01 16.56 5.44
N ASN A 434 15.40 16.39 4.25
CA ASN A 434 13.97 16.06 4.11
C ASN A 434 13.05 17.13 4.77
N GLU A 435 13.56 18.36 4.88
CA GLU A 435 12.88 19.52 5.45
C GLU A 435 12.19 20.37 4.36
N LYS A 436 11.74 21.58 4.72
CA LYS A 436 11.17 22.55 3.79
C LYS A 436 12.23 23.05 2.78
N PRO A 437 11.85 23.33 1.52
CA PRO A 437 12.75 23.98 0.58
C PRO A 437 13.34 25.27 1.14
N LEU A 438 14.66 25.46 0.97
CA LEU A 438 15.32 26.71 1.31
C LEU A 438 14.83 27.82 0.37
N GLU A 439 14.69 29.04 0.92
CA GLU A 439 14.19 30.19 0.15
C GLU A 439 15.08 30.45 -1.07
N GLY A 440 14.47 30.49 -2.26
CA GLY A 440 15.17 30.71 -3.54
C GLY A 440 15.98 29.52 -4.06
N ALA A 441 15.98 28.37 -3.37
CA ALA A 441 16.71 27.18 -3.79
C ALA A 441 16.02 26.33 -4.87
N PRO A 442 14.67 26.17 -4.88
CA PRO A 442 13.96 25.44 -5.94
C PRO A 442 14.27 25.97 -7.33
N LYS A 443 14.88 25.14 -8.17
CA LYS A 443 15.30 25.54 -9.51
C LYS A 443 15.45 24.39 -10.48
N LEU A 444 15.39 24.73 -11.76
CA LEU A 444 15.71 23.88 -12.89
C LEU A 444 16.94 24.45 -13.62
N VAL A 445 18.00 23.65 -13.74
CA VAL A 445 19.28 24.07 -14.33
C VAL A 445 19.51 23.34 -15.64
N ARG A 446 19.75 24.09 -16.73
CA ARG A 446 20.12 23.55 -18.04
C ARG A 446 21.63 23.58 -18.20
N ILE A 447 22.22 22.43 -18.50
CA ILE A 447 23.65 22.28 -18.79
C ILE A 447 23.80 21.84 -20.24
N ASP A 448 24.56 22.61 -21.02
CA ASP A 448 24.92 22.22 -22.39
C ASP A 448 25.93 21.06 -22.34
N LEU A 449 25.59 19.91 -22.93
CA LEU A 449 26.41 18.71 -22.86
C LEU A 449 27.72 18.86 -23.65
N ALA A 450 27.76 19.68 -24.69
CA ALA A 450 28.96 19.86 -25.51
C ALA A 450 30.06 20.64 -24.77
N THR A 451 29.67 21.66 -24.01
CA THR A 451 30.59 22.56 -23.30
C THR A 451 30.70 22.26 -21.81
N ASN A 452 29.76 21.47 -21.27
CA ASN A 452 29.58 21.22 -19.84
C ASN A 452 29.40 22.52 -19.03
N ARG A 453 28.70 23.50 -19.60
CA ARG A 453 28.43 24.78 -18.95
C ARG A 453 26.95 24.92 -18.66
N VAL A 454 26.62 25.49 -17.50
CA VAL A 454 25.27 25.94 -17.22
C VAL A 454 24.91 27.05 -18.21
N THR A 455 23.82 26.87 -18.93
CA THR A 455 23.32 27.83 -19.93
C THR A 455 22.00 28.48 -19.53
N LYS A 456 21.28 27.92 -18.56
CA LYS A 456 20.03 28.50 -18.03
C LYS A 456 19.80 28.02 -16.60
N VAL A 457 19.27 28.91 -15.77
CA VAL A 457 18.72 28.58 -14.45
C VAL A 457 17.31 29.18 -14.40
N ILE A 458 16.32 28.34 -14.16
CA ILE A 458 14.92 28.75 -13.98
C ILE A 458 14.58 28.53 -12.52
N ASN A 459 14.42 29.62 -11.77
CA ASN A 459 13.99 29.55 -10.38
C ASN A 459 12.49 29.27 -10.32
N VAL A 460 12.07 28.35 -9.46
CA VAL A 460 10.66 28.08 -9.20
C VAL A 460 10.22 29.05 -8.11
N ALA A 461 9.29 29.95 -8.45
CA ALA A 461 8.88 31.02 -7.56
C ALA A 461 8.15 30.46 -6.30
N PRO A 462 8.19 31.16 -5.15
CA PRO A 462 7.58 30.67 -3.90
C PRO A 462 6.05 30.48 -3.96
N ASP A 463 5.37 31.14 -4.90
CA ASP A 463 3.93 30.95 -5.16
C ASP A 463 3.63 29.75 -6.05
N VAL A 464 4.67 29.13 -6.64
CA VAL A 464 4.62 27.85 -7.37
C VAL A 464 5.17 26.72 -6.50
N ALA A 465 6.32 26.92 -5.85
CA ALA A 465 6.89 26.02 -4.86
C ALA A 465 6.33 26.33 -3.46
N LEU A 466 5.09 25.88 -3.24
CA LEU A 466 4.32 26.17 -2.04
C LEU A 466 4.91 25.53 -0.78
N GLN A 467 4.41 25.94 0.38
CA GLN A 467 4.73 25.26 1.63
C GLN A 467 4.32 23.78 1.56
N GLY A 468 5.30 22.88 1.67
CA GLY A 468 5.09 21.43 1.54
C GLY A 468 5.29 20.89 0.13
N THR A 469 5.68 21.70 -0.85
CA THR A 469 6.12 21.26 -2.18
C THR A 469 7.39 20.41 -2.08
N TYR A 470 7.43 19.34 -2.88
CA TYR A 470 8.64 18.59 -3.15
C TYR A 470 8.69 18.24 -4.63
N LEU A 471 9.48 19.01 -5.40
CA LEU A 471 9.64 18.79 -6.83
C LEU A 471 10.36 17.45 -7.06
N ASN A 472 9.79 16.54 -7.85
CA ASN A 472 10.27 15.17 -7.91
C ASN A 472 10.96 14.84 -9.24
N ASP A 473 10.23 14.90 -10.35
CA ASP A 473 10.78 14.56 -11.67
C ASP A 473 10.31 15.54 -12.75
N ILE A 474 11.02 15.60 -13.88
CA ILE A 474 10.68 16.44 -15.02
C ILE A 474 10.58 15.64 -16.32
N ARG A 475 9.58 15.97 -17.14
CA ARG A 475 9.47 15.50 -18.54
C ARG A 475 9.29 16.68 -19.49
N PHE A 476 9.72 16.49 -20.73
CA PHE A 476 9.73 17.53 -21.75
C PHE A 476 8.67 17.27 -22.80
N SER A 477 8.05 18.33 -23.32
CA SER A 477 7.26 18.25 -24.54
C SER A 477 8.14 17.81 -25.72
N PRO A 478 7.59 17.17 -26.77
CA PRO A 478 8.37 16.73 -27.93
C PRO A 478 9.10 17.86 -28.69
N ASP A 479 8.64 19.10 -28.56
CA ASP A 479 9.30 20.28 -29.15
C ASP A 479 10.37 20.90 -28.23
N GLY A 480 10.55 20.36 -27.02
CA GLY A 480 11.53 20.82 -26.04
C GLY A 480 11.21 22.15 -25.38
N LYS A 481 10.04 22.75 -25.64
CA LYS A 481 9.68 24.10 -25.17
C LYS A 481 9.02 24.12 -23.80
N THR A 482 8.44 23.01 -23.36
CA THR A 482 7.69 22.93 -22.11
C THR A 482 8.21 21.81 -21.23
N GLY A 483 8.46 22.14 -19.97
CA GLY A 483 8.78 21.18 -18.91
C GLY A 483 7.56 20.91 -18.04
N TYR A 484 7.33 19.65 -17.72
CA TYR A 484 6.28 19.20 -16.80
C TYR A 484 6.97 18.59 -15.58
N ILE A 485 6.89 19.29 -14.45
CA ILE A 485 7.49 18.86 -13.19
C ILE A 485 6.40 18.25 -12.31
N THR A 486 6.64 17.07 -11.79
CA THR A 486 5.79 16.48 -10.74
C THR A 486 6.15 17.08 -9.39
N ASP A 487 5.16 17.56 -8.65
CA ASP A 487 5.28 17.94 -7.25
C ASP A 487 4.63 16.86 -6.40
N SER A 488 5.44 16.09 -5.67
CA SER A 488 4.99 15.05 -4.75
C SER A 488 4.77 15.57 -3.32
N GLY A 489 4.72 16.89 -3.16
CA GLY A 489 4.43 17.57 -1.92
C GLY A 489 2.99 17.38 -1.44
N THR A 490 2.65 18.03 -0.33
CA THR A 490 1.39 17.84 0.40
C THR A 490 0.14 17.96 -0.45
N ARG A 491 0.13 18.81 -1.48
CA ARG A 491 -1.04 19.05 -2.33
C ARG A 491 -1.06 18.23 -3.62
N GLY A 492 0.07 17.63 -4.02
CA GLY A 492 0.24 16.95 -5.31
C GLY A 492 -0.04 17.85 -6.53
N ALA A 493 0.93 18.09 -7.41
CA ALA A 493 0.69 18.93 -8.59
C ALA A 493 1.55 18.55 -9.80
N ILE A 494 1.14 19.04 -10.98
CA ILE A 494 2.00 19.14 -12.16
C ILE A 494 2.28 20.62 -12.39
N ILE A 495 3.54 21.01 -12.24
CA ILE A 495 4.02 22.36 -12.51
C ILE A 495 4.48 22.40 -13.95
N VAL A 496 3.89 23.31 -14.73
CA VAL A 496 4.21 23.49 -16.14
C VAL A 496 5.15 24.70 -16.26
N ILE A 497 6.32 24.49 -16.86
CA ILE A 497 7.35 25.51 -17.02
C ILE A 497 7.61 25.75 -18.51
N ASP A 498 7.66 27.02 -18.89
CA ASP A 498 8.18 27.45 -20.19
C ASP A 498 9.72 27.41 -20.15
N LEU A 499 10.31 26.67 -21.09
CA LEU A 499 11.75 26.42 -21.15
C LEU A 499 12.48 27.36 -22.12
N GLU A 500 11.76 28.20 -22.87
CA GLU A 500 12.36 29.19 -23.80
C GLU A 500 12.87 30.45 -23.08
#